data_AF-A0A0W0VEF1-F1
#
_entry.id   AF-A0A0W0VEF1-F1
#
_cell.length_a   1.000
_cell.length_b   1.000
_cell.length_c   1.000
_cell.angle_alpha   90.00
_cell.angle_beta   90.00
_cell.angle_gamma   90.00
#
_symmetry.space_group_name_H-M   'P 1'
#
loop_
_entity.id
_entity.type
_entity.pdbx_description
1 polymer ?
#
loop_
_entity_poly.entity_id
_entity_poly.type
_entity_poly.pdbx_seq_one_letter_code
_entity_poly.pdbx_strand_id
1 'polypeptide(L)'
;MLEDLNAINSGMVEFGCSLLGKSLYDLTFAPMGGECVHSYAYSSLVQALEILMKAAIAEKHPLLIYEKIPKLTSKKDQLNEFFKKARSRSFLDLPDLLALTTDYQIEYKLLEIAWINRCKIIHIGHSFSLDYTYSGLELTFNVIDPFIYKFWNRSSIDETTSFDSETPIYLVEHCLDYNINFKMRKGQIDKDEDIFPRITEQHYY
;
A
#
# COMPACT_ATOMS: atom_id res chain seq x y z
N MET A 1 13.42 9.45 22.32
CA MET A 1 13.20 8.06 21.83
C MET A 1 11.74 7.78 21.54
N LEU A 2 10.81 7.88 22.52
CA LEU A 2 9.39 7.63 22.25
C LEU A 2 8.77 8.68 21.30
N GLU A 3 9.08 9.97 21.50
CA GLU A 3 8.68 11.04 20.56
C GLU A 3 9.29 10.85 19.17
N ASP A 4 10.57 10.47 19.08
CA ASP A 4 11.23 10.16 17.81
C ASP A 4 10.54 8.98 17.11
N LEU A 5 10.13 7.95 17.86
CA LEU A 5 9.41 6.79 17.33
C LEU A 5 8.00 7.14 16.83
N ASN A 6 7.32 8.08 17.49
CA ASN A 6 6.02 8.59 17.03
C ASN A 6 6.17 9.39 15.72
N ALA A 7 7.21 10.22 15.61
CA ALA A 7 7.49 10.95 14.37
C ALA A 7 7.89 10.03 13.21
N ILE A 8 8.65 8.96 13.49
CA ILE A 8 8.97 7.91 12.53
C ILE A 8 7.69 7.29 11.98
N ASN A 9 6.71 7.03 12.84
CA ASN A 9 5.46 6.40 12.43
C ASN A 9 4.63 7.26 11.46
N SER A 10 4.43 8.54 11.76
CA SER A 10 3.80 9.46 10.82
C SER A 10 4.54 9.50 9.47
N GLY A 11 5.88 9.44 9.51
CA GLY A 11 6.69 9.35 8.30
C GLY A 11 6.48 8.06 7.51
N MET A 12 6.23 6.93 8.19
CA MET A 12 5.91 5.66 7.53
C MET A 12 4.55 5.69 6.85
N VAL A 13 3.54 6.29 7.48
CA VAL A 13 2.21 6.47 6.87
C VAL A 13 2.32 7.31 5.61
N GLU A 14 2.93 8.49 5.68
CA GLU A 14 3.07 9.37 4.51
C GLU A 14 3.90 8.73 3.40
N PHE A 15 5.01 8.06 3.74
CA PHE A 15 5.83 7.37 2.74
C PHE A 15 5.08 6.20 2.10
N GLY A 16 4.34 5.41 2.91
CA GLY A 16 3.53 4.30 2.42
C GLY A 16 2.40 4.76 1.50
N CYS A 17 1.68 5.81 1.87
CA CYS A 17 0.61 6.39 1.05
C CYS A 17 1.14 7.04 -0.23
N SER A 18 2.27 7.76 -0.16
CA SER A 18 2.91 8.30 -1.36
C SER A 18 3.37 7.20 -2.32
N LEU A 19 3.94 6.11 -1.79
CA LEU A 19 4.34 4.96 -2.59
C LEU A 19 3.13 4.23 -3.21
N LEU A 20 2.03 4.10 -2.45
CA LEU A 20 0.75 3.59 -2.94
C LEU A 20 0.24 4.43 -4.12
N GLY A 21 0.12 5.74 -3.92
CA GLY A 21 -0.36 6.66 -4.96
C GLY A 21 0.48 6.62 -6.23
N LYS A 22 1.82 6.61 -6.10
CA LYS A 22 2.72 6.49 -7.26
C LYS A 22 2.56 5.15 -7.97
N SER A 23 2.42 4.07 -7.22
CA SER A 23 2.23 2.73 -7.77
C SER A 23 0.92 2.63 -8.54
N LEU A 24 -0.16 3.23 -8.03
CA LEU A 24 -1.45 3.27 -8.72
C LEU A 24 -1.40 4.12 -9.99
N TYR A 25 -0.75 5.29 -9.94
CA TYR A 25 -0.46 6.07 -11.14
C TYR A 25 0.26 5.22 -12.19
N ASP A 26 1.34 4.54 -11.79
CA ASP A 26 2.10 3.73 -12.73
C ASP A 26 1.29 2.54 -13.25
N LEU A 27 0.50 1.84 -12.43
CA LEU A 27 -0.37 0.76 -12.90
C LEU A 27 -1.42 1.24 -13.90
N THR A 28 -1.96 2.46 -13.68
CA THR A 28 -2.97 3.07 -14.56
C THR A 28 -2.37 3.42 -15.92
N PHE A 29 -1.21 4.07 -15.94
CA PHE A 29 -0.58 4.54 -17.18
C PHE A 29 0.55 3.65 -17.70
N ALA A 30 0.73 2.45 -17.14
CA ALA A 30 1.80 1.55 -17.53
C ALA A 30 1.84 1.19 -19.03
N PRO A 31 0.71 1.10 -19.78
CA PRO A 31 0.76 0.92 -21.23
C PRO A 31 1.48 2.06 -21.98
N MET A 32 1.57 3.24 -21.39
CA MET A 32 2.30 4.40 -21.93
C MET A 32 3.76 4.44 -21.45
N GLY A 33 4.14 3.52 -20.56
CA GLY A 33 5.47 3.41 -19.97
C GLY A 33 6.38 2.42 -20.69
N GLY A 34 7.51 2.10 -20.05
CA GLY A 34 8.42 1.05 -20.51
C GLY A 34 7.98 -0.36 -20.12
N GLU A 35 8.64 -1.37 -20.68
CA GLU A 35 8.29 -2.81 -20.56
C GLU A 35 8.12 -3.31 -19.11
N CYS A 36 8.83 -2.69 -18.15
CA CYS A 36 8.82 -3.12 -16.74
C CYS A 36 7.95 -2.25 -15.82
N VAL A 37 7.22 -1.25 -16.33
CA VAL A 37 6.47 -0.32 -15.47
C VAL A 37 5.39 -1.06 -14.66
N HIS A 38 4.65 -1.97 -15.28
CA HIS A 38 3.63 -2.77 -14.61
C HIS A 38 4.19 -3.60 -13.43
N SER A 39 5.31 -4.28 -13.63
CA SER A 39 5.91 -5.18 -12.63
C SER A 39 6.62 -4.41 -11.51
N TYR A 40 7.26 -3.28 -11.86
CA TYR A 40 7.80 -2.34 -10.89
C TYR A 40 6.70 -1.73 -10.02
N ALA A 41 5.63 -1.22 -10.63
CA ALA A 41 4.51 -0.60 -9.94
C ALA A 41 3.83 -1.58 -8.98
N TYR A 42 3.60 -2.81 -9.42
CA TYR A 42 3.08 -3.87 -8.56
C TYR A 42 4.00 -4.19 -7.37
N SER A 43 5.31 -4.29 -7.61
CA SER A 43 6.28 -4.56 -6.54
C SER A 43 6.33 -3.43 -5.52
N SER A 44 6.25 -2.18 -5.99
CA SER A 44 6.17 -0.97 -5.16
C SER A 44 4.87 -0.91 -4.37
N LEU A 45 3.75 -1.33 -4.95
CA LEU A 45 2.45 -1.41 -4.28
C LEU A 45 2.48 -2.39 -3.10
N VAL A 46 3.04 -3.59 -3.30
CA VAL A 46 3.18 -4.58 -2.22
C VAL A 46 4.13 -4.06 -1.13
N GLN A 47 5.18 -3.32 -1.50
CA GLN A 47 6.06 -2.65 -0.56
C GLN A 47 5.33 -1.55 0.25
N ALA A 48 4.44 -0.79 -0.39
CA ALA A 48 3.62 0.21 0.28
C ALA A 48 2.75 -0.43 1.37
N LEU A 49 2.08 -1.54 1.03
CA LEU A 49 1.28 -2.31 1.99
C LEU A 49 2.11 -2.82 3.18
N GLU A 50 3.33 -3.30 2.95
CA GLU A 50 4.25 -3.71 4.03
C GLU A 50 4.51 -2.56 5.01
N ILE A 51 4.79 -1.38 4.48
CA ILE A 51 5.13 -0.18 5.26
C ILE A 51 3.92 0.29 6.05
N LEU A 52 2.74 0.31 5.41
CA LEU A 52 1.49 0.72 6.05
C LEU A 52 1.08 -0.27 7.16
N MET A 53 1.19 -1.58 6.95
CA MET A 53 0.96 -2.57 8.02
C MET A 53 1.90 -2.35 9.20
N LYS A 54 3.19 -2.09 8.94
CA LYS A 54 4.16 -1.76 9.98
C LYS A 54 3.80 -0.45 10.69
N ALA A 55 3.33 0.57 9.98
CA ALA A 55 2.90 1.84 10.58
C ALA A 55 1.74 1.62 11.55
N ALA A 56 0.70 0.90 11.13
CA ALA A 56 -0.45 0.58 11.98
C ALA A 56 -0.04 -0.19 13.27
N ILE A 57 0.85 -1.18 13.15
CA ILE A 57 1.41 -1.89 14.32
C ILE A 57 2.22 -0.94 15.20
N ALA A 58 3.05 -0.10 14.60
CA ALA A 58 3.92 0.83 15.31
C ALA A 58 3.13 1.93 16.04
N GLU A 59 1.91 2.28 15.61
CA GLU A 59 1.03 3.22 16.32
C GLU A 59 0.65 2.70 17.71
N LYS A 60 0.55 1.38 17.86
CA LYS A 60 0.28 0.74 19.15
C LYS A 60 1.58 0.42 19.88
N HIS A 61 2.54 -0.18 19.18
CA HIS A 61 3.77 -0.69 19.75
C HIS A 61 4.97 -0.54 18.77
N PRO A 62 5.70 0.58 18.79
CA PRO A 62 6.74 0.90 17.80
C PRO A 62 7.85 -0.15 17.65
N LEU A 63 8.15 -0.91 18.70
CA LEU A 63 9.21 -1.92 18.67
C LEU A 63 8.74 -3.28 18.12
N LEU A 64 7.44 -3.54 18.02
CA LEU A 64 6.92 -4.85 17.59
C LEU A 64 7.18 -5.14 16.10
N ILE A 65 7.38 -4.12 15.28
CA ILE A 65 7.73 -4.26 13.87
C ILE A 65 9.15 -4.83 13.65
N TYR A 66 9.94 -4.95 14.72
CA TYR A 66 11.28 -5.52 14.69
C TYR A 66 11.29 -6.94 15.24
N GLU A 67 11.87 -7.87 14.48
CA GLU A 67 12.12 -9.24 14.90
C GLU A 67 13.29 -9.30 15.89
N LYS A 68 14.32 -8.48 15.66
CA LYS A 68 15.51 -8.42 16.50
C LYS A 68 15.78 -7.00 16.97
N ILE A 69 15.61 -6.78 18.27
CA ILE A 69 15.97 -5.54 18.96
C ILE A 69 17.43 -5.64 19.42
N PRO A 70 18.34 -4.78 18.93
CA PRO A 70 19.74 -4.84 19.30
C PRO A 70 19.97 -4.34 20.73
N LYS A 71 20.93 -4.94 21.43
CA LYS A 71 21.46 -4.36 22.67
C LYS A 71 22.27 -3.11 22.32
N LEU A 72 21.86 -1.97 22.85
CA LEU A 72 22.55 -0.69 22.64
C LEU A 72 23.81 -0.66 23.51
N THR A 73 24.95 -0.42 22.88
CA THR A 73 26.28 -0.48 23.52
C THR A 73 26.81 0.91 23.86
N SER A 74 26.32 1.96 23.18
CA SER A 74 26.65 3.35 23.44
C SER A 74 25.42 4.15 23.90
N LYS A 75 25.62 5.16 24.75
CA LYS A 75 24.59 6.18 25.04
C LYS A 75 24.53 7.28 23.98
N LYS A 76 25.62 7.48 23.23
CA LYS A 76 25.69 8.44 22.11
C LYS A 76 25.27 7.70 20.83
N ASP A 77 24.36 8.30 20.08
CA ASP A 77 23.92 7.79 18.76
C ASP A 77 23.12 6.47 18.76
N GLN A 78 22.34 6.26 19.82
CA GLN A 78 21.54 5.03 20.04
C GLN A 78 20.61 4.68 18.87
N LEU A 79 20.03 5.69 18.22
CA LEU A 79 19.07 5.48 17.14
C LEU A 79 19.75 4.96 15.86
N ASN A 80 20.91 5.51 15.49
CA ASN A 80 21.67 4.99 14.36
C ASN A 80 22.28 3.61 14.65
N GLU A 81 22.74 3.36 15.89
CA GLU A 81 23.15 2.01 16.29
C GLU A 81 22.00 1.01 16.22
N PHE A 82 20.79 1.43 16.61
CA PHE A 82 19.58 0.63 16.49
C PHE A 82 19.31 0.29 15.03
N PHE A 83 19.18 1.27 14.13
CA PHE A 83 18.87 1.01 12.72
C PHE A 83 19.91 0.17 11.98
N LYS A 84 21.20 0.25 12.36
CA LYS A 84 22.26 -0.59 11.78
C LYS A 84 22.12 -2.07 12.13
N LYS A 85 21.54 -2.40 13.29
CA LYS A 85 21.52 -3.75 13.84
C LYS A 85 20.11 -4.35 13.93
N ALA A 86 19.08 -3.50 13.89
CA ALA A 86 17.68 -3.91 13.93
C ALA A 86 17.31 -4.66 12.65
N ARG A 87 16.45 -5.66 12.79
CA ARG A 87 15.84 -6.37 11.67
C ARG A 87 14.34 -6.23 11.78
N SER A 88 13.71 -5.65 10.76
CA SER A 88 12.25 -5.59 10.71
C SER A 88 11.67 -6.96 10.37
N ARG A 89 10.47 -7.23 10.86
CA ARG A 89 9.68 -8.41 10.48
C ARG A 89 9.44 -8.45 8.98
N SER A 90 9.30 -9.67 8.45
CA SER A 90 9.02 -9.92 7.04
C SER A 90 7.54 -9.68 6.72
N PHE A 91 7.21 -9.52 5.45
CA PHE A 91 5.85 -9.21 4.99
C PHE A 91 4.78 -10.16 5.53
N LEU A 92 5.02 -11.48 5.43
CA LEU A 92 4.04 -12.50 5.84
C LEU A 92 3.89 -12.64 7.37
N ASP A 93 4.80 -12.07 8.16
CA ASP A 93 4.66 -12.04 9.63
C ASP A 93 3.71 -10.92 10.10
N LEU A 94 3.43 -9.94 9.24
CA LEU A 94 2.69 -8.73 9.61
C LEU A 94 1.20 -8.93 9.81
N PRO A 95 0.47 -9.75 9.01
CA PRO A 95 -0.98 -9.88 9.15
C PRO A 95 -1.39 -10.40 10.54
N ASP A 96 -0.74 -11.45 11.01
CA ASP A 96 -1.01 -12.01 12.35
C ASP A 96 -0.66 -11.00 13.45
N LEU A 97 0.45 -10.28 13.29
CA LEU A 97 0.85 -9.26 14.26
C LEU A 97 -0.11 -8.06 14.27
N LEU A 98 -0.59 -7.63 13.10
CA LEU A 98 -1.57 -6.56 12.95
C LEU A 98 -2.88 -6.96 13.64
N ALA A 99 -3.36 -8.18 13.38
CA ALA A 99 -4.52 -8.77 14.04
C ALA A 99 -4.38 -8.75 15.56
N LEU A 100 -3.26 -9.22 16.09
CA LEU A 100 -3.01 -9.28 17.53
C LEU A 100 -2.89 -7.91 18.21
N THR A 101 -2.52 -6.87 17.46
CA THR A 101 -2.23 -5.54 18.02
C THR A 101 -3.34 -4.51 17.81
N THR A 102 -4.21 -4.73 16.81
CA THR A 102 -5.20 -3.75 16.37
C THR A 102 -6.62 -4.32 16.20
N ASP A 103 -6.79 -5.63 16.37
CA ASP A 103 -8.01 -6.38 16.05
C ASP A 103 -8.44 -6.29 14.57
N TYR A 104 -7.59 -5.75 13.69
CA TYR A 104 -7.85 -5.68 12.25
C TYR A 104 -7.33 -6.93 11.54
N GLN A 105 -8.22 -7.61 10.83
CA GLN A 105 -7.92 -8.83 10.07
C GLN A 105 -7.84 -8.51 8.58
N ILE A 106 -6.74 -8.90 7.94
CA ILE A 106 -6.58 -8.82 6.48
C ILE A 106 -6.81 -10.20 5.88
N GLU A 107 -7.45 -10.25 4.70
CA GLU A 107 -7.59 -11.48 3.94
C GLU A 107 -6.22 -12.04 3.49
N TYR A 108 -5.83 -13.18 4.09
CA TYR A 108 -4.50 -13.76 3.90
C TYR A 108 -4.22 -14.24 2.46
N LYS A 109 -5.27 -14.67 1.74
CA LYS A 109 -5.12 -15.27 0.40
C LYS A 109 -4.54 -14.28 -0.61
N LEU A 110 -5.09 -13.07 -0.69
CA LEU A 110 -4.59 -12.04 -1.60
C LEU A 110 -3.19 -11.55 -1.21
N LEU A 111 -2.90 -11.48 0.09
CA LEU A 111 -1.57 -11.11 0.59
C LEU A 111 -0.49 -12.11 0.19
N GLU A 112 -0.76 -13.41 0.33
CA GLU A 112 0.20 -14.45 -0.02
C GLU A 112 0.51 -14.45 -1.53
N ILE A 113 -0.54 -14.33 -2.36
CA ILE A 113 -0.39 -14.19 -3.82
C ILE A 113 0.45 -12.95 -4.15
N ALA A 114 0.14 -11.83 -3.51
CA ALA A 114 0.86 -10.57 -3.70
C ALA A 114 2.34 -10.68 -3.36
N TRP A 115 2.64 -11.28 -2.21
CA TRP A 115 4.01 -11.52 -1.77
C TRP A 115 4.78 -12.44 -2.73
N ILE A 116 4.18 -13.57 -3.13
CA ILE A 116 4.81 -14.53 -4.06
C ILE A 116 5.13 -13.84 -5.39
N ASN A 117 4.20 -13.06 -5.93
CA ASN A 117 4.40 -12.36 -7.20
C ASN A 117 5.50 -11.30 -7.09
N ARG A 118 5.52 -10.50 -6.02
CA ARG A 118 6.63 -9.56 -5.74
C ARG A 118 7.97 -10.29 -5.67
N CYS A 119 8.05 -11.39 -4.94
CA CYS A 119 9.27 -12.19 -4.83
C CYS A 119 9.74 -12.73 -6.18
N LYS A 120 8.83 -13.21 -7.03
CA LYS A 120 9.16 -13.63 -8.40
C LYS A 120 9.76 -12.48 -9.21
N ILE A 121 9.10 -11.31 -9.20
CA ILE A 121 9.57 -10.12 -9.92
C ILE A 121 11.00 -9.74 -9.51
N ILE A 122 11.27 -9.65 -8.21
CA ILE A 122 12.55 -9.15 -7.68
C ILE A 122 13.68 -10.16 -7.82
N HIS A 123 13.41 -11.45 -7.64
CA HIS A 123 14.48 -12.47 -7.60
C HIS A 123 14.68 -13.21 -8.91
N ILE A 124 13.65 -13.29 -9.76
CA ILE A 124 13.64 -14.15 -10.95
C ILE A 124 13.23 -13.36 -12.20
N GLY A 125 12.62 -12.18 -12.04
CA GLY A 125 12.12 -11.34 -13.13
C GLY A 125 10.60 -11.41 -13.29
N HIS A 126 10.05 -10.55 -14.13
CA HIS A 126 8.61 -10.49 -14.36
C HIS A 126 8.15 -11.54 -15.37
N SER A 127 6.98 -12.13 -15.14
CA SER A 127 6.26 -12.91 -16.15
C SER A 127 5.49 -12.00 -17.10
N PHE A 128 5.54 -12.28 -18.41
CA PHE A 128 4.69 -11.63 -19.42
C PHE A 128 3.24 -12.13 -19.41
N SER A 129 2.96 -13.24 -18.73
CA SER A 129 1.61 -13.83 -18.67
C SER A 129 0.75 -13.31 -17.53
N LEU A 130 1.31 -12.51 -16.61
CA LEU A 130 0.57 -11.98 -15.48
C LEU A 130 0.11 -10.55 -15.77
N ASP A 131 -1.18 -10.31 -15.59
CA ASP A 131 -1.74 -8.97 -15.57
C ASP A 131 -1.48 -8.33 -14.19
N TYR A 132 -0.36 -7.62 -14.08
CA TYR A 132 -0.01 -6.89 -12.86
C TYR A 132 -0.93 -5.70 -12.61
N THR A 133 -1.58 -5.14 -13.64
CA THR A 133 -2.55 -4.06 -13.49
C THR A 133 -3.77 -4.59 -12.76
N TYR A 134 -4.42 -5.63 -13.30
CA TYR A 134 -5.54 -6.30 -12.62
C TYR A 134 -5.15 -6.72 -11.20
N SER A 135 -4.03 -7.43 -11.04
CA SER A 135 -3.60 -7.96 -9.74
C SER A 135 -3.32 -6.84 -8.73
N GLY A 136 -2.79 -5.70 -9.17
CA GLY A 136 -2.50 -4.55 -8.33
C GLY A 136 -3.76 -3.82 -7.91
N LEU A 137 -4.71 -3.64 -8.83
CA LEU A 137 -6.01 -3.02 -8.52
C LEU A 137 -6.84 -3.91 -7.58
N GLU A 138 -6.85 -5.23 -7.81
CA GLU A 138 -7.54 -6.19 -6.94
C GLU A 138 -6.97 -6.16 -5.52
N LEU A 139 -5.64 -6.17 -5.38
CA LEU A 139 -4.99 -6.01 -4.08
C LEU A 139 -5.33 -4.66 -3.44
N THR A 140 -5.34 -3.60 -4.23
CA THR A 140 -5.60 -2.25 -3.71
C THR A 140 -6.99 -2.16 -3.13
N PHE A 141 -8.03 -2.43 -3.92
CA PHE A 141 -9.39 -2.12 -3.51
C PHE A 141 -10.03 -3.18 -2.60
N ASN A 142 -9.53 -4.42 -2.62
CA ASN A 142 -10.00 -5.44 -1.68
C ASN A 142 -9.20 -5.50 -0.37
N VAL A 143 -7.97 -4.96 -0.33
CA VAL A 143 -7.11 -5.05 0.86
C VAL A 143 -6.60 -3.69 1.32
N ILE A 144 -5.87 -2.97 0.48
CA ILE A 144 -5.14 -1.75 0.90
C ILE A 144 -6.11 -0.62 1.23
N ASP A 145 -7.09 -0.38 0.36
CA ASP A 145 -8.03 0.73 0.47
C ASP A 145 -8.91 0.65 1.74
N PRO A 146 -9.59 -0.48 2.02
CA PRO A 146 -10.34 -0.64 3.28
C PRO A 146 -9.44 -0.49 4.51
N PHE A 147 -8.18 -0.97 4.42
CA PHE A 147 -7.20 -0.89 5.49
C PHE A 147 -6.79 0.57 5.77
N ILE A 148 -6.35 1.32 4.77
CA ILE A 148 -5.93 2.72 4.99
C ILE A 148 -7.10 3.61 5.39
N TYR A 149 -8.31 3.31 4.90
CA TYR A 149 -9.52 4.01 5.30
C TYR A 149 -9.84 3.75 6.78
N LYS A 150 -9.73 2.50 7.23
CA LYS A 150 -9.99 2.13 8.62
C LYS A 150 -9.04 2.82 9.61
N PHE A 151 -7.74 2.90 9.29
CA PHE A 151 -6.72 3.42 10.20
C PHE A 151 -6.57 4.94 10.12
N TRP A 152 -6.61 5.50 8.91
CA TRP A 152 -6.26 6.91 8.69
C TRP A 152 -7.35 7.71 7.99
N ASN A 153 -8.51 7.11 7.70
CA ASN A 153 -9.59 7.72 6.91
C ASN A 153 -9.07 8.25 5.56
N ARG A 154 -8.10 7.58 4.95
CA ARG A 154 -7.52 7.91 3.63
C ARG A 154 -8.13 7.00 2.55
N SER A 155 -8.12 7.46 1.30
CA SER A 155 -8.60 6.69 0.14
C SER A 155 -7.47 6.52 -0.85
N SER A 156 -7.33 5.32 -1.42
CA SER A 156 -6.27 5.01 -2.37
C SER A 156 -6.38 5.84 -3.65
N ILE A 157 -7.61 6.22 -4.02
CA ILE A 157 -7.87 7.12 -5.15
C ILE A 157 -7.33 8.52 -4.84
N ASP A 158 -7.59 9.06 -3.64
CA ASP A 158 -7.08 10.37 -3.22
C ASP A 158 -5.54 10.43 -3.31
N GLU A 159 -4.87 9.35 -2.91
CA GLU A 159 -3.40 9.27 -2.94
C GLU A 159 -2.79 9.42 -4.34
N THR A 160 -3.56 9.22 -5.41
CA THR A 160 -3.07 9.38 -6.78
C THR A 160 -3.05 10.83 -7.26
N THR A 161 -3.87 11.70 -6.65
CA THR A 161 -4.10 13.08 -7.10
C THR A 161 -2.84 13.93 -7.13
N SER A 162 -1.85 13.63 -6.27
CA SER A 162 -0.59 14.37 -6.23
C SER A 162 0.34 14.10 -7.41
N PHE A 163 0.09 13.02 -8.17
CA PHE A 163 0.93 12.62 -9.31
C PHE A 163 0.38 13.16 -10.62
N ASP A 164 -0.94 13.07 -10.81
CA ASP A 164 -1.65 13.65 -11.95
C ASP A 164 -3.15 13.75 -11.61
N SER A 165 -3.78 14.88 -11.95
CA SER A 165 -5.16 15.19 -11.58
C SER A 165 -6.21 14.32 -12.26
N GLU A 166 -5.86 13.68 -13.38
CA GLU A 166 -6.74 12.80 -14.15
C GLU A 166 -6.59 11.34 -13.72
N THR A 167 -5.51 10.97 -13.01
CA THR A 167 -5.31 9.60 -12.51
C THR A 167 -6.53 9.00 -11.81
N PRO A 168 -7.24 9.72 -10.91
CA PRO A 168 -8.45 9.20 -10.28
C PRO A 168 -9.51 8.71 -11.28
N ILE A 169 -9.70 9.45 -12.38
CA ILE A 169 -10.69 9.17 -13.43
C ILE A 169 -10.32 7.83 -14.11
N TYR A 170 -9.11 7.75 -14.67
CA TYR A 170 -8.63 6.53 -15.36
C TYR A 170 -8.51 5.33 -14.42
N LEU A 171 -8.14 5.54 -13.16
CA LEU A 171 -8.08 4.47 -12.17
C LEU A 171 -9.46 3.86 -11.92
N VAL A 172 -10.50 4.70 -11.81
CA VAL A 172 -11.88 4.25 -11.66
C VAL A 172 -12.39 3.57 -12.93
N GLU A 173 -12.07 4.11 -14.11
CA GLU A 173 -12.39 3.47 -15.39
C GLU A 173 -11.82 2.05 -15.46
N HIS A 174 -10.55 1.87 -15.14
CA HIS A 174 -9.90 0.56 -15.08
C HIS A 174 -10.59 -0.38 -14.09
N CYS A 175 -10.98 0.10 -12.90
CA CYS A 175 -11.69 -0.73 -11.93
C CYS A 175 -13.04 -1.21 -12.47
N LEU A 176 -13.78 -0.33 -13.14
CA LEU A 176 -15.05 -0.69 -13.77
C LEU A 176 -14.86 -1.70 -14.91
N ASP A 177 -13.83 -1.53 -15.74
CA ASP A 177 -13.53 -2.44 -16.85
C ASP A 177 -13.11 -3.83 -16.37
N TYR A 178 -12.34 -3.89 -15.28
CA TYR A 178 -11.95 -5.15 -14.63
C TYR A 178 -13.02 -5.75 -13.70
N ASN A 179 -14.17 -5.07 -13.52
CA ASN A 179 -15.21 -5.45 -12.54
C ASN A 179 -14.66 -5.57 -11.09
N ILE A 180 -13.74 -4.70 -10.72
CA ILE A 180 -13.20 -4.60 -9.36
C ILE A 180 -14.09 -3.66 -8.56
N ASN A 181 -14.57 -4.13 -7.40
CA ASN A 181 -15.30 -3.28 -6.46
C ASN A 181 -14.36 -2.24 -5.87
N PHE A 182 -14.77 -0.98 -5.85
CA PHE A 182 -14.01 0.12 -5.25
C PHE A 182 -14.93 1.03 -4.44
N LYS A 183 -14.31 1.84 -3.59
CA LYS A 183 -14.95 2.91 -2.82
C LYS A 183 -14.22 4.22 -3.05
N MET A 184 -14.97 5.31 -3.08
CA MET A 184 -14.43 6.66 -3.29
C MET A 184 -15.26 7.69 -2.50
N ARG A 185 -14.76 8.91 -2.36
CA ARG A 185 -15.50 10.00 -1.69
C ARG A 185 -16.40 10.73 -2.68
N LYS A 186 -17.56 11.19 -2.21
CA LYS A 186 -18.44 12.04 -3.02
C LYS A 186 -17.71 13.33 -3.43
N GLY A 187 -17.93 13.77 -4.66
CA GLY A 187 -17.34 14.98 -5.25
C GLY A 187 -15.99 14.80 -5.94
N GLN A 188 -15.41 13.60 -5.95
CA GLN A 188 -14.09 13.35 -6.55
C GLN A 188 -14.11 13.29 -8.08
N ILE A 189 -15.03 12.52 -8.67
CA ILE A 189 -15.11 12.26 -10.12
C ILE A 189 -16.48 12.68 -10.68
N ASP A 190 -17.29 13.35 -9.88
CA ASP A 190 -18.71 13.63 -10.15
C ASP A 190 -18.97 14.61 -11.33
N LYS A 191 -17.94 14.96 -12.10
CA LYS A 191 -18.01 15.89 -13.24
C LYS A 191 -17.58 15.26 -14.57
N ASP A 192 -17.08 14.02 -14.56
CA ASP A 192 -16.69 13.32 -15.78
C ASP A 192 -17.91 12.70 -16.46
N GLU A 193 -18.22 13.10 -17.69
CA GLU A 193 -19.46 12.71 -18.38
C GLU A 193 -19.51 11.23 -18.77
N ASP A 194 -18.35 10.57 -18.93
CA ASP A 194 -18.25 9.18 -19.37
C ASP A 194 -18.25 8.19 -18.20
N ILE A 195 -17.62 8.57 -17.08
CA ILE A 195 -17.51 7.71 -15.89
C ILE A 195 -18.71 7.89 -14.96
N PHE A 196 -19.20 9.11 -14.77
CA PHE A 196 -20.27 9.40 -13.81
C PHE A 196 -21.53 8.53 -13.99
N PRO A 197 -22.02 8.24 -15.22
CA PRO A 197 -23.17 7.37 -15.41
C PRO A 197 -22.96 5.91 -14.97
N ARG A 198 -21.70 5.45 -14.86
CA ARG A 198 -21.33 4.10 -14.41
C ARG A 198 -21.20 4.00 -12.89
N ILE A 199 -21.17 5.13 -12.19
CA ILE A 199 -21.02 5.20 -10.75
C ILE A 199 -22.40 5.16 -10.08
N THR A 200 -22.53 4.39 -8.99
CA THR A 200 -23.75 4.31 -8.18
C THR A 200 -23.43 4.54 -6.71
N GLU A 201 -24.46 4.69 -5.85
CA GLU A 201 -24.31 4.88 -4.41
C GLU A 201 -23.45 3.79 -3.72
N GLN A 202 -23.37 2.59 -4.31
CA GLN A 202 -22.54 1.52 -3.76
C GLN A 202 -21.03 1.79 -3.89
N HIS A 203 -20.60 2.72 -4.73
CA HIS A 203 -19.19 3.07 -4.93
C HIS A 203 -18.69 4.18 -4.00
N TYR A 204 -19.55 4.72 -3.13
CA TYR A 204 -19.14 5.72 -2.15
C TYR A 204 -19.02 5.13 -0.74
N TYR A 205 -18.12 5.68 0.08
CA TYR A 205 -18.04 5.34 1.52
C TYR A 205 -19.25 5.87 2.30
#